data_AF-A0A7C7J474-F1
#
_entry.id   AF-A0A7C7J474-F1
#
_cell.length_a   1.000
_cell.length_b   1.000
_cell.length_c   1.000
_cell.angle_alpha   90.00
_cell.angle_beta   90.00
_cell.angle_gamma   90.00
#
_symmetry.space_group_name_H-M   'P 1'
#
loop_
_entity.id
_entity.type
_entity.pdbx_description
1 polymer ?
#
loop_
_entity_poly.entity_id
_entity_poly.type
_entity_poly.pdbx_seq_one_letter_code
_entity_poly.pdbx_strand_id
1 'polypeptide(L)' 'MNNHITLVLFLASLMIAQPTIDLIEPTFGEMESIITISGENFSSNSSENVVFFSGLEANILNSTENEIIV' A
#
# COMPACT_ATOMS: atom_id res chain seq x y z
N MET A 1 27.90 -21.04 -33.69
CA MET A 1 27.68 -21.08 -32.23
C MET A 1 26.37 -20.37 -31.97
N ASN A 2 25.28 -21.13 -31.89
CA ASN A 2 23.93 -20.57 -31.75
C ASN A 2 23.56 -20.67 -30.27
N ASN A 3 23.51 -19.52 -29.60
CA ASN A 3 23.09 -19.38 -28.21
C ASN A 3 21.58 -19.66 -28.11
N HIS A 4 21.21 -20.80 -27.55
CA HIS A 4 19.84 -21.05 -27.10
C HIS A 4 19.76 -20.80 -25.59
N ILE A 5 19.79 -19.51 -25.21
CA ILE A 5 19.43 -19.11 -23.85
C ILE A 5 17.91 -19.01 -23.80
N THR A 6 17.26 -20.10 -23.42
CA THR A 6 15.82 -20.10 -23.14
C THR A 6 15.60 -19.44 -21.79
N LEU A 7 15.19 -18.16 -21.81
CA LEU A 7 14.75 -17.44 -20.62
C LEU A 7 13.34 -17.91 -20.26
N VAL A 8 13.21 -18.80 -19.29
CA VAL A 8 11.91 -19.13 -18.68
C VAL A 8 11.51 -17.95 -17.81
N LEU A 9 10.77 -17.00 -18.38
CA LEU A 9 10.01 -16.03 -17.59
C LEU A 9 8.93 -16.79 -16.84
N PHE A 10 9.21 -17.16 -15.60
CA PHE A 10 8.18 -17.58 -14.66
C PHE A 10 7.32 -16.35 -14.42
N LEU A 11 6.22 -16.20 -15.17
CA LEU A 11 5.18 -15.26 -14.80
C LEU A 11 4.58 -15.75 -13.49
N ALA A 12 5.21 -15.39 -12.36
CA ALA A 12 4.52 -15.38 -11.09
C ALA A 12 3.30 -14.48 -11.31
N SER A 13 2.11 -15.07 -11.27
CA SER A 13 0.87 -14.32 -11.25
C SER A 13 0.95 -13.36 -10.05
N LEU A 14 1.11 -12.07 -10.32
CA LEU A 14 1.10 -11.02 -9.30
C LEU A 14 -0.36 -10.84 -8.85
N MET A 15 -0.86 -11.76 -8.03
CA MET A 15 -2.11 -11.53 -7.31
C MET A 15 -1.77 -10.58 -6.16
N ILE A 16 -1.95 -9.28 -6.39
CA ILE A 16 -2.09 -8.33 -5.29
C ILE A 16 -3.44 -8.62 -4.64
N ALA A 17 -3.40 -9.13 -3.43
CA ALA A 17 -4.58 -9.26 -2.61
C ALA A 17 -5.19 -7.87 -2.39
N GLN A 18 -6.52 -7.78 -2.35
CA GLN A 18 -7.18 -6.50 -2.14
C GLN A 18 -6.80 -5.97 -0.75
N PRO A 19 -6.45 -4.67 -0.63
CA PRO A 19 -6.15 -4.08 0.66
C PRO A 19 -7.41 -4.10 1.53
N THR A 20 -7.25 -4.49 2.79
CA THR A 20 -8.30 -4.44 3.81
C THR A 20 -7.95 -3.40 4.87
N ILE A 21 -8.97 -2.82 5.50
CA ILE A 21 -8.80 -1.88 6.61
C ILE A 21 -9.51 -2.47 7.81
N ASP A 22 -8.77 -2.65 8.90
CA ASP A 22 -9.28 -3.19 10.15
C ASP A 22 -9.53 -2.08 11.17
N LEU A 23 -8.63 -1.09 11.24
CA LEU A 23 -8.66 -0.04 12.25
C LEU A 23 -8.13 1.29 11.70
N ILE A 24 -8.71 2.39 12.17
CA ILE A 24 -8.26 3.75 11.92
C ILE A 24 -8.19 4.47 13.27
N GLU A 25 -7.01 4.95 13.65
CA GLU A 25 -6.80 5.66 14.92
C GLU A 25 -5.93 6.92 14.74
N PRO A 26 -6.34 8.09 15.29
CA PRO A 26 -7.62 8.33 15.94
C PRO A 26 -8.79 8.38 14.94
N THR A 27 -10.02 8.15 15.41
CA THR A 27 -11.23 8.18 14.55
C THR A 27 -11.71 9.59 14.22
N PHE A 28 -11.07 10.61 14.78
CA PHE A 28 -11.32 12.03 14.52
C PHE A 28 -10.02 12.82 14.73
N GLY A 29 -9.92 13.95 14.04
CA GLY A 29 -8.78 14.85 14.14
C GLY A 29 -9.05 16.15 13.39
N GLU A 30 -8.21 17.14 13.65
CA GLU A 30 -8.17 18.37 12.85
C GLU A 30 -7.23 18.18 11.64
N MET A 31 -7.14 19.19 10.78
CA MET A 31 -6.16 19.20 9.70
C MET A 31 -4.75 18.96 10.26
N GLU A 32 -3.91 18.22 9.54
CA GLU A 32 -2.55 17.84 9.94
C GLU A 32 -2.46 16.84 11.12
N SER A 33 -3.59 16.29 11.58
CA SER A 33 -3.55 15.16 12.51
C SER A 33 -2.91 13.93 11.87
N ILE A 34 -2.01 13.28 12.60
CA ILE A 34 -1.42 12.00 12.18
C ILE A 34 -2.42 10.89 12.47
N ILE A 35 -2.73 10.08 11.45
CA ILE A 35 -3.65 8.96 11.54
C ILE A 35 -2.91 7.68 11.16
N THR A 36 -3.08 6.66 11.96
CA THR A 36 -2.63 5.30 11.66
C THR A 36 -3.80 4.49 11.14
N ILE A 37 -3.61 3.86 9.99
CA ILE A 37 -4.54 2.92 9.36
C ILE A 37 -3.91 1.53 9.44
N SER A 38 -4.53 0.60 10.15
CA SER A 38 -4.10 -0.80 10.22
C SER A 38 -4.96 -1.69 9.32
N GLY A 39 -4.33 -2.70 8.72
CA GLY A 39 -5.01 -3.62 7.81
C GLY A 39 -4.07 -4.67 7.22
N GLU A 40 -4.39 -5.12 6.01
CA GLU A 40 -3.58 -6.09 5.28
C GLU A 40 -3.43 -5.70 3.80
N ASN A 41 -2.37 -6.20 3.18
CA ASN A 41 -2.10 -6.11 1.74
C ASN A 41 -1.88 -4.67 1.23
N PHE A 42 -1.40 -3.77 2.09
CA PHE A 42 -0.85 -2.49 1.65
C PHE A 42 0.51 -2.70 0.99
N SER A 43 0.93 -1.78 0.12
CA SER A 43 2.30 -1.82 -0.38
C SER A 43 3.26 -1.35 0.72
N SER A 44 4.41 -2.01 0.87
CA SER A 44 5.52 -1.49 1.68
C SER A 44 6.23 -0.30 1.02
N ASN A 45 5.94 -0.02 -0.26
CA ASN A 45 6.36 1.21 -0.94
C ASN A 45 5.26 2.27 -0.81
N SER A 46 5.50 3.33 -0.03
CA SER A 46 4.52 4.40 0.21
C SER A 46 3.99 5.05 -1.07
N SER A 47 4.81 5.14 -2.13
CA SER A 47 4.39 5.75 -3.41
C SER A 47 3.39 4.92 -4.22
N GLU A 48 3.16 3.66 -3.82
CA GLU A 48 2.18 2.77 -4.44
C GLU A 48 0.85 2.74 -3.68
N ASN A 49 0.76 3.39 -2.52
CA ASN A 49 -0.47 3.53 -1.75
C ASN A 49 -1.08 4.91 -2.02
N VAL A 50 -2.42 4.95 -2.04
CA VAL A 50 -3.16 6.21 -2.16
C VAL A 50 -4.34 6.17 -1.18
N VAL A 51 -4.44 7.18 -0.32
CA VAL A 51 -5.48 7.28 0.70
C VAL A 51 -6.27 8.57 0.49
N PHE A 52 -7.59 8.48 0.53
CA PHE A 52 -8.49 9.63 0.42
C PHE A 52 -9.39 9.75 1.66
N PHE A 53 -9.42 10.93 2.27
CA PHE A 53 -10.42 11.28 3.28
C PHE A 53 -11.44 12.24 2.68
N SER A 54 -12.70 11.81 2.57
CA SER A 54 -13.78 12.60 1.97
C SER A 54 -13.44 13.18 0.58
N GLY A 55 -12.63 12.46 -0.20
CA GLY A 55 -12.19 12.86 -1.54
C GLY A 55 -10.93 13.74 -1.58
N LEU A 56 -10.33 14.09 -0.44
CA LEU A 56 -9.03 14.75 -0.36
C LEU A 56 -7.92 13.70 -0.20
N GLU A 57 -6.90 13.77 -1.05
CA GLU A 57 -5.74 12.88 -0.97
C GLU A 57 -4.90 13.21 0.28
N ALA A 58 -4.59 12.18 1.07
CA ALA A 58 -3.76 12.30 2.26
C ALA A 58 -2.27 12.15 1.91
N ASN A 59 -1.41 12.83 2.67
CA ASN A 59 0.03 12.67 2.52
C ASN A 59 0.49 11.43 3.28
N ILE A 60 0.97 10.41 2.59
CA ILE A 60 1.48 9.19 3.25
C ILE A 60 2.88 9.45 3.81
N LEU A 61 3.00 9.36 5.14
CA LEU A 61 4.24 9.53 5.88
C LEU A 61 5.07 8.24 5.91
N ASN A 62 4.41 7.08 6.07
CA ASN A 62 5.05 5.77 6.10
C ASN A 62 4.07 4.67 5.69
N SER A 63 4.59 3.55 5.17
CA SER A 63 3.79 2.38 4.84
C SER A 63 4.53 1.07 5.09
N THR A 64 3.80 0.08 5.56
CA THR A 64 4.18 -1.33 5.64
C THR A 64 3.05 -2.18 5.04
N GLU A 65 3.19 -3.50 5.00
CA GLU A 65 2.11 -4.39 4.53
C GLU A 65 0.85 -4.35 5.40
N ASN A 66 0.95 -3.86 6.65
CA ASN A 66 -0.13 -3.88 7.64
C ASN A 66 -0.48 -2.52 8.25
N GLU A 67 0.24 -1.47 7.87
CA GLU A 67 0.09 -0.14 8.47
C GLU A 67 0.40 0.95 7.45
N ILE A 68 -0.47 1.95 7.38
CA ILE A 68 -0.22 3.22 6.70
C ILE A 68 -0.31 4.34 7.73
N ILE A 69 0.68 5.22 7.75
CA ILE A 69 0.66 6.45 8.53
C ILE A 69 0.48 7.61 7.55
N VAL A 70 -0.55 8.42 7.78
CA VAL A 70 -0.88 9.64 7.03
C VAL A 70 -0.88 10.87 7.94
#